data_AF-A0A7V3CEJ0-F1
#
_entry.id   AF-A0A7V3CEJ0-F1
#
_cell.length_a   1.000
_cell.length_b   1.000
_cell.length_c   1.000
_cell.angle_alpha   90.00
_cell.angle_beta   90.00
_cell.angle_gamma   90.00
#
_symmetry.space_group_name_H-M   'P 1'
#
loop_
_entity.id
_entity.type
_entity.pdbx_description
1 polymer ?
#
loop_
_entity_poly.entity_id
_entity_poly.type
_entity_poly.pdbx_seq_one_letter_code
_entity_poly.pdbx_strand_id
1 'polypeptide(L)'
;MKAVNFTPREIVSELDRYIIGQKAAKRAVAIALRNRWRRQNVAPDLRDEIAPKNIIMIGPTGVGKTEIARRLAKLANAPFIKVEASKFTEVGYVGKDVESIIRELTETAVKMLREEETAQVQAKAEDMAEERLLDLLLPTTPKPNPAEPEGAAAPTREKLRQQLKEGKLNDRSVELEPSGP
;
A
#
# COMPACT_ATOMS: atom_id res chain seq x y z
N MET A 1 -2.46 8.69 -5.66
CA MET A 1 -3.68 7.84 -5.76
C MET A 1 -4.38 8.09 -7.10
N LYS A 2 -4.39 7.10 -8.00
CA LYS A 2 -5.28 7.13 -9.17
C LYS A 2 -6.72 7.23 -8.66
N ALA A 3 -7.42 8.32 -8.97
CA ALA A 3 -8.81 8.48 -8.60
C ALA A 3 -9.62 7.39 -9.32
N VAL A 4 -10.12 6.44 -8.53
CA VAL A 4 -10.91 5.33 -9.02
C VAL A 4 -12.24 5.88 -9.56
N ASN A 5 -12.35 6.03 -10.88
CA ASN A 5 -13.52 6.61 -11.53
C ASN A 5 -14.54 5.53 -11.90
N PHE A 6 -15.05 4.80 -10.91
CA PHE A 6 -16.16 3.88 -11.15
C PHE A 6 -17.50 4.62 -11.17
N THR A 7 -18.36 4.23 -12.09
CA THR A 7 -19.78 4.56 -12.08
C THR A 7 -20.48 3.78 -10.97
N PRO A 8 -21.65 4.27 -10.47
CA PRO A 8 -22.41 3.53 -9.48
C PRO A 8 -22.77 2.10 -9.90
N ARG A 9 -22.98 1.85 -11.20
CA ARG A 9 -23.30 0.51 -11.72
C ARG A 9 -22.10 -0.43 -11.65
N GLU A 10 -20.90 0.05 -12.00
CA GLU A 10 -19.66 -0.74 -11.89
C GLU A 10 -19.35 -1.08 -10.43
N ILE A 11 -19.52 -0.12 -9.50
CA ILE A 11 -19.34 -0.38 -8.06
C ILE A 11 -20.28 -1.49 -7.59
N VAL A 12 -21.57 -1.43 -7.96
CA VAL A 12 -22.55 -2.46 -7.58
C VAL A 12 -22.15 -3.82 -8.17
N SER A 13 -21.74 -3.86 -9.45
CA SER A 13 -21.29 -5.08 -10.12
C SER A 13 -20.06 -5.71 -9.44
N GLU A 14 -19.09 -4.89 -9.00
CA GLU A 14 -17.93 -5.42 -8.27
C GLU A 14 -18.30 -5.92 -6.87
N LEU A 15 -19.24 -5.25 -6.20
CA LEU A 15 -19.77 -5.75 -4.92
C LEU A 15 -20.60 -7.04 -5.08
N ASP A 16 -21.26 -7.24 -6.22
CA ASP A 16 -22.03 -8.45 -6.54
C ASP A 16 -21.15 -9.72 -6.58
N ARG A 17 -19.85 -9.58 -6.87
CA ARG A 17 -18.90 -10.72 -6.88
C ARG A 17 -18.61 -11.30 -5.51
N TYR A 18 -18.85 -10.53 -4.44
CA TYR A 18 -18.49 -10.91 -3.06
C TYR A 18 -19.67 -10.95 -2.11
N ILE A 19 -20.71 -10.15 -2.36
CA ILE A 19 -21.88 -10.03 -1.50
C ILE A 19 -23.10 -10.51 -2.28
N ILE A 20 -23.85 -11.48 -1.75
CA ILE A 20 -25.08 -11.94 -2.39
C ILE A 20 -26.27 -11.08 -1.92
N GLY A 21 -27.10 -10.61 -2.85
CA GLY A 21 -28.28 -9.79 -2.53
C GLY A 21 -27.93 -8.36 -2.08
N GLN A 22 -28.63 -7.84 -1.05
CA GLN A 22 -28.40 -6.53 -0.44
C GLN A 22 -28.36 -5.32 -1.42
N LYS A 23 -29.21 -5.36 -2.46
CA LYS A 23 -29.21 -4.37 -3.57
C LYS A 23 -29.30 -2.92 -3.09
N ALA A 24 -30.15 -2.64 -2.10
CA ALA A 24 -30.32 -1.29 -1.55
C ALA A 24 -29.04 -0.78 -0.88
N ALA A 25 -28.39 -1.61 -0.06
CA ALA A 25 -27.14 -1.25 0.62
C ALA A 25 -26.00 -1.01 -0.39
N LYS A 26 -25.87 -1.89 -1.40
CA LYS A 26 -24.89 -1.72 -2.49
C LYS A 26 -25.09 -0.41 -3.26
N ARG A 27 -26.33 -0.09 -3.61
CA ARG A 27 -26.66 1.17 -4.28
C ARG A 27 -26.32 2.39 -3.41
N ALA A 28 -26.64 2.35 -2.11
CA ALA A 28 -26.34 3.43 -1.19
C ALA A 28 -24.83 3.70 -1.09
N VAL A 29 -24.02 2.65 -0.92
CA VAL A 29 -22.56 2.80 -0.85
C VAL A 29 -21.94 3.23 -2.17
N ALA A 30 -22.47 2.75 -3.30
CA ALA A 30 -22.02 3.16 -4.63
C ALA A 30 -22.28 4.65 -4.90
N ILE A 31 -23.44 5.18 -4.47
CA ILE A 31 -23.75 6.61 -4.56
C ILE A 31 -22.82 7.41 -3.66
N ALA A 32 -22.59 6.99 -2.42
CA ALA A 32 -21.69 7.69 -1.51
C ALA A 32 -20.25 7.77 -2.04
N LEU A 33 -19.74 6.67 -2.60
CA LEU A 33 -18.41 6.65 -3.23
C LEU A 33 -18.37 7.55 -4.48
N ARG A 34 -19.39 7.49 -5.34
CA ARG A 34 -19.49 8.36 -6.53
C ARG A 34 -19.55 9.83 -6.17
N ASN A 35 -20.23 10.17 -5.07
CA ASN A 35 -20.32 11.56 -4.60
C ASN A 35 -18.96 12.10 -4.14
N ARG A 36 -18.05 11.26 -3.64
CA ARG A 36 -16.66 11.69 -3.36
C ARG A 36 -15.93 12.11 -4.63
N TRP A 37 -16.04 11.32 -5.70
CA TRP A 37 -15.48 11.69 -7.00
C TRP A 37 -16.14 12.97 -7.54
N ARG A 38 -17.47 13.10 -7.47
CA ARG A 38 -18.18 14.32 -7.90
C ARG A 38 -17.70 15.56 -7.14
N ARG A 39 -17.51 15.45 -5.82
CA ARG A 39 -16.96 16.53 -4.98
C ARG A 39 -15.57 16.98 -5.42
N GLN A 40 -14.73 16.08 -5.94
CA GLN A 40 -13.41 16.47 -6.47
C GLN A 40 -13.50 17.24 -7.79
N ASN A 41 -14.64 17.16 -8.51
CA ASN A 41 -14.86 17.80 -9.82
C ASN A 41 -15.68 19.09 -9.74
N VAL A 42 -16.02 19.57 -8.54
CA VAL A 42 -16.65 20.89 -8.38
C VAL A 42 -15.59 21.98 -8.13
N ALA A 43 -16.00 23.23 -8.29
CA ALA A 43 -15.20 24.41 -7.95
C ALA A 43 -14.73 24.36 -6.48
N PRO A 44 -13.53 24.89 -6.17
CA PRO A 44 -12.96 24.84 -4.81
C PRO A 44 -13.91 25.36 -3.72
N ASP A 45 -14.55 26.51 -3.96
CA ASP A 45 -15.45 27.14 -2.98
C ASP A 45 -16.62 26.23 -2.60
N LEU A 46 -17.19 25.54 -3.59
CA LEU A 46 -18.29 24.59 -3.37
C LEU A 46 -17.82 23.26 -2.78
N ARG A 47 -16.54 22.90 -2.95
CA ARG A 47 -15.99 21.61 -2.49
C ARG A 47 -16.02 21.50 -0.98
N ASP A 48 -15.77 22.59 -0.27
CA ASP A 48 -15.70 22.62 1.19
C ASP A 48 -17.09 22.63 1.84
N GLU A 49 -18.11 23.12 1.12
CA GLU A 49 -19.50 23.09 1.55
C GLU A 49 -20.15 21.70 1.41
N ILE A 50 -19.60 20.82 0.58
CA ILE A 50 -20.15 19.47 0.34
C ILE A 50 -19.64 18.49 1.40
N ALA A 51 -20.44 18.28 2.45
CA ALA A 51 -20.19 17.25 3.46
C ALA A 51 -20.34 15.81 2.89
N PRO A 52 -19.51 14.85 3.35
CA PRO A 52 -19.69 13.44 3.03
C PRO A 52 -21.06 12.91 3.45
N LYS A 53 -21.66 12.07 2.61
CA LYS A 53 -22.93 11.39 2.93
C LYS A 53 -22.64 10.09 3.70
N ASN A 54 -22.68 10.18 5.03
CA ASN A 54 -22.53 9.03 5.92
C ASN A 54 -23.69 8.05 5.76
N ILE A 55 -23.45 6.76 6.04
CA ILE A 55 -24.40 5.68 5.81
C ILE A 55 -24.65 4.94 7.13
N ILE A 56 -25.92 4.74 7.46
CA ILE A 56 -26.36 3.85 8.53
C ILE A 56 -26.94 2.59 7.88
N MET A 57 -26.37 1.43 8.20
CA MET A 57 -26.87 0.13 7.71
C MET A 57 -27.68 -0.56 8.80
N ILE A 58 -28.97 -0.78 8.55
CA ILE A 58 -29.89 -1.43 9.48
C ILE A 58 -30.19 -2.86 8.99
N GLY A 59 -30.10 -3.84 9.87
CA GLY A 59 -30.41 -5.24 9.58
C GLY A 59 -29.84 -6.22 10.60
N PRO A 60 -30.18 -7.52 10.54
CA PRO A 60 -29.69 -8.52 11.48
C PRO A 60 -28.18 -8.81 11.30
N THR A 61 -27.58 -9.51 12.26
CA THR A 61 -26.18 -9.95 12.15
C THR A 61 -26.01 -10.93 10.99
N GLY A 62 -24.79 -11.06 10.45
CA GLY A 62 -24.49 -12.03 9.38
C GLY A 62 -24.93 -11.66 7.96
N VAL A 63 -25.77 -10.65 7.74
CA VAL A 63 -26.26 -10.28 6.38
C VAL A 63 -25.26 -9.56 5.46
N GLY A 64 -24.01 -9.42 5.89
CA GLY A 64 -22.95 -8.83 5.05
C GLY A 64 -22.73 -7.32 5.20
N LYS A 65 -23.31 -6.64 6.22
CA LYS A 65 -23.11 -5.18 6.45
C LYS A 65 -21.62 -4.78 6.48
N THR A 66 -20.84 -5.48 7.30
CA THR A 66 -19.39 -5.23 7.44
C THR A 66 -18.62 -5.59 6.17
N GLU A 67 -19.05 -6.63 5.45
CA GLU A 67 -18.38 -7.08 4.22
C GLU A 67 -18.59 -6.08 3.08
N ILE A 68 -19.78 -5.47 2.97
CA ILE A 68 -20.04 -4.38 2.02
C ILE A 68 -19.05 -3.23 2.26
N ALA A 69 -18.88 -2.78 3.52
CA ALA A 69 -17.96 -1.69 3.85
C ALA A 69 -16.50 -2.07 3.58
N ARG A 70 -16.08 -3.27 3.96
CA ARG A 70 -14.72 -3.79 3.72
C ARG A 70 -14.41 -3.87 2.22
N ARG A 71 -15.32 -4.41 1.41
CA ARG A 71 -15.13 -4.56 -0.04
C ARG A 71 -15.14 -3.22 -0.75
N LEU A 72 -16.00 -2.30 -0.32
CA LEU A 72 -16.00 -0.93 -0.85
C LEU A 72 -14.65 -0.23 -0.61
N ALA A 73 -14.08 -0.35 0.59
CA ALA A 73 -12.79 0.25 0.89
C ALA A 73 -11.65 -0.34 0.05
N LYS A 74 -11.63 -1.67 -0.11
CA LYS A 74 -10.68 -2.34 -1.01
C LYS A 74 -10.83 -1.87 -2.47
N LEU A 75 -12.06 -1.79 -2.97
CA LEU A 75 -12.36 -1.32 -4.33
C LEU A 75 -11.88 0.12 -4.56
N ALA A 76 -12.02 0.97 -3.54
CA ALA A 76 -11.62 2.37 -3.60
C ALA A 76 -10.13 2.61 -3.28
N ASN A 77 -9.36 1.54 -3.01
CA ASN A 77 -8.00 1.60 -2.45
C ASN A 77 -7.90 2.59 -1.26
N ALA A 78 -8.84 2.46 -0.31
CA ALA A 78 -8.99 3.37 0.81
C ALA A 78 -8.64 2.68 2.14
N PRO A 79 -8.02 3.39 3.10
CA PRO A 79 -7.77 2.86 4.43
C PRO A 79 -9.10 2.54 5.13
N PHE A 80 -9.11 1.44 5.90
CA PHE A 80 -10.33 0.90 6.51
C PHE A 80 -10.05 0.32 7.89
N ILE A 81 -10.92 0.66 8.84
CA ILE A 81 -10.90 0.11 10.20
C ILE A 81 -12.31 -0.34 10.59
N LYS A 82 -12.40 -1.39 11.41
CA LYS A 82 -13.65 -1.84 12.05
C LYS A 82 -13.53 -1.56 13.54
N VAL A 83 -14.44 -0.75 14.05
CA VAL A 83 -14.50 -0.39 15.47
C VAL A 83 -15.86 -0.77 16.04
N GLU A 84 -15.89 -1.17 17.31
CA GLU A 84 -17.12 -1.51 18.04
C GLU A 84 -17.44 -0.37 19.02
N ALA A 85 -18.65 0.18 18.93
CA ALA A 85 -19.04 1.36 19.69
C ALA A 85 -19.06 1.12 21.21
N SER A 86 -19.38 -0.11 21.65
CA SER A 86 -19.42 -0.48 23.07
C SER A 86 -18.07 -0.34 23.77
N LYS A 87 -16.95 -0.36 23.02
CA LYS A 87 -15.59 -0.18 23.55
C LYS A 87 -15.33 1.21 24.13
N PHE A 88 -16.17 2.20 23.80
CA PHE A 88 -16.08 3.58 24.28
C PHE A 88 -17.12 3.90 25.37
N THR A 89 -18.00 2.95 25.67
CA THR A 89 -19.05 3.09 26.69
C THR A 89 -18.80 2.21 27.92
N GLU A 90 -17.85 1.27 27.86
CA GLU A 90 -17.48 0.44 28.99
C GLU A 90 -16.93 1.28 30.15
N VAL A 91 -17.57 1.16 31.32
CA VAL A 91 -17.29 1.94 32.52
C VAL A 91 -15.95 1.51 33.10
N GLY A 92 -14.93 2.36 32.96
CA GLY A 92 -13.59 2.18 33.50
C GLY A 92 -12.87 3.52 33.69
N TYR A 93 -11.95 3.59 34.65
CA TYR A 93 -11.33 4.84 35.14
C TYR A 93 -10.47 5.60 34.10
N VAL A 94 -10.14 4.96 32.97
CA VAL A 94 -9.58 5.59 31.77
C VAL A 94 -10.14 4.81 30.56
N GLY A 95 -11.25 5.26 29.98
CA GLY A 95 -11.83 4.65 28.78
C GLY A 95 -10.88 4.73 27.58
N LYS A 96 -11.11 3.89 26.55
CA LYS A 96 -10.44 4.08 25.26
C LYS A 96 -10.86 5.42 24.66
N ASP A 97 -9.87 6.19 24.22
CA ASP A 97 -10.09 7.50 23.60
C ASP A 97 -10.70 7.35 22.19
N VAL A 98 -11.77 8.09 21.91
CA VAL A 98 -12.44 8.12 20.59
C VAL A 98 -11.47 8.57 19.49
N GLU A 99 -10.48 9.41 19.81
CA GLU A 99 -9.45 9.82 18.86
C GLU A 99 -8.58 8.64 18.39
N SER A 100 -8.55 7.52 19.12
CA SER A 100 -7.83 6.32 18.70
C SER A 100 -8.35 5.78 17.37
N ILE A 101 -9.62 6.00 17.04
CA ILE A 101 -10.23 5.62 15.76
C ILE A 101 -9.48 6.30 14.60
N ILE A 102 -9.19 7.59 14.73
CA ILE A 102 -8.50 8.35 13.68
C ILE A 102 -7.01 7.99 13.64
N ARG A 103 -6.39 7.73 14.80
CA ARG A 103 -5.00 7.26 14.88
C ARG A 103 -4.81 5.92 14.17
N GLU A 104 -5.62 4.91 14.48
CA GLU A 104 -5.57 3.59 13.83
C GLU A 104 -5.85 3.66 12.31
N LEU A 105 -6.78 4.51 11.88
CA LEU A 105 -7.05 4.74 10.47
C LEU A 105 -5.83 5.34 9.75
N THR A 106 -5.15 6.28 10.39
CA THR A 106 -3.96 6.95 9.86
C THR A 106 -2.80 5.98 9.75
N GLU A 107 -2.55 5.17 10.79
CA GLU A 107 -1.52 4.12 10.77
C GLU A 107 -1.77 3.12 9.64
N THR A 108 -3.04 2.73 9.43
CA THR A 108 -3.43 1.86 8.31
C THR A 108 -3.14 2.51 6.96
N ALA A 109 -3.40 3.81 6.81
CA ALA A 109 -3.10 4.56 5.59
C ALA A 109 -1.59 4.66 5.31
N VAL A 110 -0.79 4.95 6.34
CA VAL A 110 0.68 5.01 6.24
C VAL A 110 1.25 3.66 5.83
N LYS A 111 0.77 2.57 6.45
CA LYS A 111 1.18 1.20 6.08
C LYS A 111 0.85 0.90 4.62
N MET A 112 -0.38 1.20 4.20
CA MET A 112 -0.84 0.96 2.82
C MET A 112 0.01 1.72 1.80
N LEU A 113 0.33 3.00 2.07
CA LEU A 113 1.20 3.79 1.18
C LEU A 113 2.64 3.26 1.18
N ARG A 114 3.17 2.87 2.33
CA ARG A 114 4.53 2.30 2.43
C ARG A 114 4.66 1.03 1.60
N GLU A 115 3.66 0.15 1.63
CA GLU A 115 3.62 -1.06 0.81
C GLU A 115 3.57 -0.72 -0.69
N GLU A 116 2.74 0.25 -1.08
CA GLU A 116 2.64 0.74 -2.47
C GLU A 116 3.96 1.32 -2.99
N GLU A 117 4.60 2.21 -2.22
CA GLU A 117 5.87 2.85 -2.59
C GLU A 117 7.03 1.85 -2.60
N THR A 118 7.08 0.94 -1.63
CA THR A 118 8.11 -0.12 -1.57
C THR A 118 8.04 -1.01 -2.82
N ALA A 119 6.83 -1.40 -3.23
CA ALA A 119 6.63 -2.21 -4.43
C ALA A 119 7.05 -1.48 -5.71
N GLN A 120 6.87 -0.14 -5.79
CA GLN A 120 7.29 0.65 -6.95
C GLN A 120 8.82 0.73 -7.10
N VAL A 121 9.54 0.78 -5.98
CA VAL A 121 11.02 0.89 -5.98
C VAL A 121 11.73 -0.46 -5.92
N GLN A 122 11.00 -1.56 -5.70
CA GLN A 122 11.57 -2.88 -5.47
C GLN A 122 12.55 -3.32 -6.57
N ALA A 123 12.16 -3.25 -7.84
CA ALA A 123 13.03 -3.65 -8.95
C ALA A 123 14.34 -2.83 -9.01
N LYS A 124 14.24 -1.50 -8.82
CA LYS A 124 15.42 -0.62 -8.79
C LYS A 124 16.30 -0.90 -7.57
N ALA A 125 15.68 -1.16 -6.43
CA ALA A 125 16.38 -1.48 -5.19
C ALA A 125 17.11 -2.84 -5.31
N GLU A 126 16.50 -3.83 -5.96
CA GLU A 126 17.12 -5.12 -6.28
C GLU A 126 18.33 -4.92 -7.20
N ASP A 127 18.19 -4.18 -8.30
CA ASP A 127 19.31 -3.89 -9.21
C ASP A 127 20.46 -3.15 -8.49
N MET A 128 20.14 -2.14 -7.67
CA MET A 128 21.16 -1.42 -6.89
C MET A 128 21.82 -2.29 -5.82
N ALA A 129 21.08 -3.19 -5.21
CA ALA A 129 21.60 -4.15 -4.24
C ALA A 129 22.53 -5.17 -4.92
N GLU A 130 22.16 -5.67 -6.11
CA GLU A 130 23.02 -6.52 -6.94
C GLU A 130 24.33 -5.81 -7.28
N GLU A 131 24.27 -4.56 -7.74
CA GLU A 131 25.47 -3.79 -8.08
C GLU A 131 26.38 -3.57 -6.86
N ARG A 132 25.81 -3.17 -5.72
CA ARG A 132 26.58 -2.98 -4.48
C ARG A 132 27.22 -4.28 -4.00
N LEU A 133 26.53 -5.40 -4.16
CA LEU A 133 27.08 -6.72 -3.82
C LEU A 133 28.21 -7.12 -4.76
N LEU A 134 28.10 -6.83 -6.06
CA LEU A 134 29.16 -7.09 -7.04
C LEU A 134 30.41 -6.25 -6.75
N ASP A 135 30.26 -4.98 -6.35
CA ASP A 135 31.38 -4.12 -5.98
C ASP A 135 32.13 -4.64 -4.73
N LEU A 136 31.43 -5.26 -3.77
CA LEU A 136 32.06 -5.90 -2.61
C LEU A 136 32.76 -7.21 -2.96
N LEU A 137 32.23 -7.96 -3.92
CA LEU A 137 32.82 -9.21 -4.40
C LEU A 137 34.02 -8.98 -5.32
N LEU A 138 34.06 -7.84 -6.02
CA LEU A 138 35.15 -7.37 -6.86
C LEU A 138 35.71 -6.06 -6.27
N PRO A 139 36.58 -6.11 -5.24
CA PRO A 139 37.24 -4.91 -4.79
C PRO A 139 38.02 -4.32 -5.97
N THR A 140 37.55 -3.20 -6.52
CA THR A 140 38.35 -2.38 -7.42
C THR A 140 39.58 -1.98 -6.63
N THR A 141 40.73 -2.52 -6.98
CA THR A 141 42.01 -2.20 -6.35
C THR A 141 42.16 -0.68 -6.34
N PRO A 142 42.26 -0.02 -5.17
CA PRO A 142 42.38 1.45 -5.09
C PRO A 142 43.71 1.99 -5.64
N LYS A 143 44.61 1.11 -6.07
CA LYS A 143 45.88 1.48 -6.69
C LYS A 143 45.78 1.17 -8.17
N PRO A 144 45.82 2.17 -9.06
CA PRO A 144 46.03 1.91 -10.48
C PRO A 144 47.42 1.28 -10.58
N ASN A 145 47.45 -0.05 -10.71
CA ASN A 145 48.66 -0.75 -11.08
C ASN A 145 48.77 -0.55 -12.60
N PRO A 146 49.81 0.10 -13.15
CA PRO A 146 49.89 0.42 -14.58
C PRO A 146 49.95 -0.81 -15.51
N ALA A 147 49.95 -2.02 -14.93
CA ALA A 147 50.09 -3.30 -15.60
C ALA A 147 48.75 -4.06 -15.77
N GLU A 148 47.63 -3.56 -15.23
CA GLU A 148 46.32 -4.18 -15.45
C GLU A 148 45.58 -3.48 -16.59
N PRO A 149 45.10 -4.21 -17.62
CA PRO A 149 44.37 -3.59 -18.72
C PRO A 149 43.06 -3.01 -18.18
N GLU A 150 42.82 -1.72 -18.42
CA GLU A 150 41.66 -0.90 -18.01
C GLU A 150 40.27 -1.40 -18.49
N GLY A 151 40.14 -2.67 -18.91
CA GLY A 151 38.90 -3.29 -19.40
C GLY A 151 38.63 -4.72 -18.92
N ALA A 152 39.49 -5.34 -18.10
CA ALA A 152 39.29 -6.72 -17.64
C ALA A 152 38.17 -6.90 -16.59
N ALA A 153 37.73 -5.81 -15.96
CA ALA A 153 36.68 -5.83 -14.94
C ALA A 153 35.27 -6.08 -15.51
N ALA A 154 34.97 -5.58 -16.71
CA ALA A 154 33.64 -5.69 -17.33
C ALA A 154 33.19 -7.14 -17.61
N PRO A 155 33.98 -8.00 -18.30
CA PRO A 155 33.58 -9.38 -18.57
C PRO A 155 33.56 -10.27 -17.31
N THR A 156 34.32 -9.90 -16.28
CA THR A 156 34.34 -10.60 -14.99
C THR A 156 33.10 -10.25 -14.14
N ARG A 157 32.67 -8.98 -14.18
CA ARG A 157 31.45 -8.48 -13.51
C ARG A 157 30.18 -9.15 -14.06
N GLU A 158 30.07 -9.31 -15.38
CA GLU A 158 28.92 -9.98 -15.99
C GLU A 158 28.83 -11.47 -15.62
N LYS A 159 29.96 -12.19 -15.58
CA LYS A 159 30.00 -13.60 -15.15
C LYS A 159 29.60 -13.75 -13.68
N LEU A 160 30.03 -12.85 -12.81
CA LEU A 160 29.67 -12.87 -11.38
C LEU A 160 28.20 -12.50 -11.17
N ARG A 161 27.65 -11.55 -11.94
CA ARG A 161 26.22 -11.26 -11.93
C ARG A 161 25.40 -12.51 -12.27
N GLN A 162 25.84 -13.27 -13.27
CA GLN A 162 25.18 -14.52 -13.63
C GLN A 162 25.30 -15.60 -12.53
N GLN A 163 26.47 -15.74 -11.92
CA GLN A 163 26.66 -16.66 -10.78
C GLN A 163 25.83 -16.26 -9.54
N LEU A 164 25.64 -14.96 -9.31
CA LEU A 164 24.78 -14.44 -8.24
C LEU A 164 23.31 -14.80 -8.51
N LYS A 165 22.83 -14.59 -9.75
CA LYS A 165 21.47 -14.99 -10.15
C LYS A 165 21.24 -16.50 -10.10
N GLU A 166 22.28 -17.29 -10.35
CA GLU A 166 22.27 -18.75 -10.22
C GLU A 166 22.42 -19.23 -8.76
N GLY A 167 22.57 -18.33 -7.79
CA GLY A 167 22.68 -18.65 -6.36
C GLY A 167 23.99 -19.31 -5.94
N LYS A 168 24.99 -19.36 -6.84
CA LYS A 168 26.29 -20.03 -6.59
C LYS A 168 27.19 -19.29 -5.61
N LEU A 169 26.81 -18.07 -5.21
CA LEU A 169 27.58 -17.20 -4.33
C LEU A 169 26.91 -16.98 -2.95
N ASN A 170 25.83 -17.70 -2.66
CA ASN A 170 25.04 -17.53 -1.43
C ASN A 170 25.82 -17.90 -0.15
N ASP A 171 26.81 -18.78 -0.24
CA ASP A 171 27.61 -19.23 0.90
C ASP A 171 28.79 -18.29 1.22
N ARG A 172 28.99 -17.24 0.42
CA ARG A 172 30.12 -16.33 0.55
C ARG A 172 29.76 -15.16 1.48
N SER A 173 30.55 -14.97 2.53
CA SER A 173 30.38 -13.83 3.43
C SER A 173 30.95 -12.54 2.82
N VAL A 174 30.23 -11.45 3.00
CA VAL A 174 30.67 -10.08 2.67
C VAL A 174 30.45 -9.20 3.88
N GLU A 175 31.41 -8.33 4.17
CA GLU A 175 31.26 -7.31 5.21
C GLU A 175 30.57 -6.09 4.62
N LEU A 176 29.47 -5.68 5.23
CA LEU A 176 28.70 -4.52 4.83
C LEU A 176 28.86 -3.44 5.90
N GLU A 177 29.43 -2.30 5.52
CA GLU A 177 29.29 -1.10 6.33
C GLU A 177 27.88 -0.54 6.15
N PRO A 178 27.14 -0.28 7.24
CA PRO A 178 25.83 0.33 7.15
C PRO A 178 25.99 1.73 6.56
N SER A 179 25.41 1.96 5.37
CA SER A 179 25.18 3.31 4.90
C SER A 179 24.16 3.93 5.86
N GLY A 180 24.61 4.90 6.66
CA GLY A 180 23.78 5.61 7.65
C GLY A 180 22.55 6.29 7.02
N PRO A 181 21.60 6.73 7.87
CA PRO A 181 20.31 7.26 7.44
C PRO A 181 20.42 8.51 6.56
#